data_AF-A0A0Q0VX09-F1
#
_entry.id   AF-A0A0Q0VX09-F1
#
_cell.length_a   1.000
_cell.length_b   1.000
_cell.length_c   1.000
_cell.angle_alpha   90.00
_cell.angle_beta   90.00
_cell.angle_gamma   90.00
#
_symmetry.space_group_name_H-M   'P 1'
#
loop_
_entity.id
_entity.type
_entity.pdbx_description
1 polymer ?
#
loop_
_entity_poly.entity_id
_entity_poly.type
_entity_poly.pdbx_seq_one_letter_code
_entity_poly.pdbx_strand_id
1 'polypeptide(L)'
;MDSLDLKYSKSILLYLMKKKNAKKSDLFKIVSNNFVLDRLLDKLEIDGYIQITKNIIGPIIYNITLSEKGKMVALGLMKIDNLTKNLVEKSYLQNNKNPYSFDDQKLINIYPKQILISDMEISDLKAISLNIITDEDGFIKLYCNHDKSMKCKHVLFAWSLNEIQNFIQLQYCNSKLQEHS
;
A
#
# COMPACT_ATOMS: atom_id res chain seq x y z
N MET A 1 -9.14 26.73 -9.12
CA MET A 1 -8.76 25.46 -8.46
C MET A 1 -9.26 24.36 -9.37
N ASP A 2 -8.35 23.55 -9.92
CA ASP A 2 -8.70 22.53 -10.93
C ASP A 2 -9.62 21.47 -10.30
N SER A 3 -10.67 21.05 -11.00
CA SER A 3 -11.52 19.97 -10.49
C SER A 3 -10.75 18.68 -10.28
N LEU A 4 -9.63 18.44 -10.98
CA LEU A 4 -8.78 17.26 -10.78
C LEU A 4 -8.06 17.22 -9.42
N ASP A 5 -7.89 18.37 -8.75
CA ASP A 5 -7.26 18.46 -7.43
C ASP A 5 -8.21 18.09 -6.28
N LEU A 6 -9.51 17.95 -6.56
CA LEU A 6 -10.47 17.54 -5.54
C LEU A 6 -10.23 16.08 -5.16
N LYS A 7 -10.34 15.82 -3.85
CA LYS A 7 -9.99 14.55 -3.19
C LYS A 7 -10.44 13.27 -3.92
N TYR A 8 -11.63 13.30 -4.52
CA TYR A 8 -12.25 12.10 -5.11
C TYR A 8 -12.31 12.11 -6.65
N SER A 9 -11.85 13.17 -7.32
CA SER A 9 -11.96 13.33 -8.77
C SER A 9 -11.30 12.19 -9.54
N LYS A 10 -10.04 11.89 -9.21
CA LYS A 10 -9.26 10.85 -9.88
C LYS A 10 -9.92 9.48 -9.72
N SER A 11 -10.42 9.16 -8.53
CA SER A 11 -11.14 7.91 -8.24
C SER A 11 -12.42 7.77 -9.04
N ILE A 12 -13.20 8.85 -9.19
CA ILE A 12 -14.42 8.85 -10.03
C ILE A 12 -14.07 8.63 -11.49
N LEU A 13 -13.07 9.35 -12.03
CA LEU A 13 -12.66 9.19 -13.43
C LEU A 13 -12.19 7.77 -13.73
N LEU A 14 -11.39 7.17 -12.84
CA LEU A 14 -10.95 5.77 -12.95
C LEU A 14 -12.12 4.79 -12.87
N TYR A 15 -13.10 5.04 -12.00
CA TYR A 15 -14.30 4.21 -11.88
C TYR A 15 -15.15 4.24 -13.16
N LEU A 16 -15.41 5.43 -13.69
CA LEU A 16 -16.16 5.62 -14.92
C LEU A 16 -15.43 5.00 -16.12
N MET A 17 -14.09 5.05 -16.15
CA MET A 17 -13.29 4.41 -17.20
C MET A 17 -13.49 2.89 -17.21
N LYS A 18 -13.57 2.25 -16.03
CA LYS A 18 -13.80 0.80 -15.91
C LYS A 18 -15.23 0.38 -16.22
N LYS A 19 -16.22 1.15 -15.76
CA LYS A 19 -17.64 0.81 -15.90
C LYS A 19 -18.30 1.38 -17.16
N LYS A 20 -17.62 2.28 -17.89
CA LYS A 20 -18.09 3.08 -19.04
C LYS A 20 -19.23 4.05 -18.71
N ASN A 21 -20.10 3.67 -17.79
CA ASN A 21 -21.26 4.41 -17.36
C ASN A 21 -21.57 4.09 -15.89
N ALA A 22 -22.05 5.08 -15.13
CA ALA A 22 -22.46 4.89 -13.74
C ALA A 22 -23.70 5.72 -13.39
N LYS A 23 -24.55 5.18 -12.51
CA LYS A 23 -25.57 5.96 -11.84
C LYS A 23 -24.94 6.74 -10.69
N LYS A 24 -25.57 7.85 -10.28
CA LYS A 24 -25.16 8.58 -9.08
C LYS A 24 -25.08 7.68 -7.84
N SER A 25 -26.02 6.73 -7.71
CA SER A 25 -26.02 5.74 -6.63
C SER A 25 -24.75 4.88 -6.56
N ASP A 26 -24.15 4.58 -7.72
CA ASP A 26 -22.96 3.73 -7.80
C ASP A 26 -21.72 4.47 -7.27
N LEU A 27 -21.72 5.80 -7.34
CA LEU A 27 -20.61 6.65 -6.91
C LEU A 27 -20.55 6.86 -5.40
N PHE A 28 -21.61 6.51 -4.65
CA PHE A 28 -21.57 6.52 -3.18
C PHE A 28 -20.56 5.54 -2.60
N LYS A 29 -20.12 4.54 -3.37
CA LYS A 29 -19.01 3.64 -3.00
C LYS A 29 -17.67 4.37 -2.91
N ILE A 30 -17.55 5.52 -3.55
CA ILE A 30 -16.34 6.34 -3.61
C ILE A 30 -16.49 7.56 -2.70
N VAL A 31 -17.66 8.21 -2.74
CA VAL A 31 -17.94 9.43 -1.97
C VAL A 31 -19.21 9.22 -1.16
N SER A 32 -19.05 8.96 0.14
CA SER A 32 -20.19 8.66 1.03
C SER A 32 -21.12 9.87 1.26
N ASN A 33 -20.63 11.09 1.09
CA ASN A 33 -21.39 12.32 1.33
C ASN A 33 -22.04 12.84 0.03
N ASN A 34 -23.38 12.90 0.01
CA ASN A 34 -24.14 13.36 -1.17
C ASN A 34 -23.81 14.79 -1.59
N PHE A 35 -23.69 15.74 -0.65
CA PHE A 35 -23.39 17.14 -0.97
C PHE A 35 -22.01 17.29 -1.62
N VAL A 36 -21.04 16.52 -1.14
CA VAL A 36 -19.68 16.52 -1.70
C VAL A 36 -19.69 15.90 -3.10
N LEU A 37 -20.44 14.81 -3.29
CA LEU A 37 -20.58 14.16 -4.59
C LEU A 37 -21.23 15.09 -5.62
N ASP A 38 -22.31 15.78 -5.26
CA ASP A 38 -22.99 16.73 -6.16
C ASP A 38 -22.06 17.85 -6.60
N ARG A 39 -21.41 18.53 -5.65
CA ARG A 39 -20.46 19.60 -5.95
C ARG A 39 -19.28 19.15 -6.81
N LEU A 40 -18.86 17.90 -6.61
CA LEU A 40 -17.76 17.30 -7.37
C LEU A 40 -18.18 16.99 -8.80
N LEU A 41 -19.36 16.39 -8.99
CA LEU A 41 -19.91 16.08 -10.30
C LEU A 41 -20.16 17.35 -11.11
N ASP A 42 -20.74 18.38 -10.50
CA ASP A 42 -20.97 19.67 -11.15
C ASP A 42 -19.65 20.27 -11.65
N LYS A 43 -18.60 20.26 -10.83
CA LYS A 43 -17.29 20.76 -11.23
C LYS A 43 -16.64 19.95 -12.34
N LEU A 44 -16.72 18.62 -12.27
CA LEU A 44 -16.16 17.74 -13.30
C LEU A 44 -16.91 17.87 -14.63
N GLU A 45 -18.20 18.15 -14.60
CA GLU A 45 -19.01 18.40 -15.80
C GLU A 45 -18.66 19.77 -16.40
N ILE A 46 -18.60 20.83 -15.57
CA ILE A 46 -18.22 22.19 -15.99
C ILE A 46 -16.83 22.20 -16.64
N ASP A 47 -15.86 21.49 -16.05
CA ASP A 47 -14.50 21.39 -16.60
C ASP A 47 -14.41 20.41 -17.79
N GLY A 48 -15.53 19.79 -18.17
CA GLY A 48 -15.68 18.96 -19.35
C GLY A 48 -15.04 17.59 -19.24
N TYR A 49 -14.84 17.04 -18.04
CA TYR A 49 -14.29 15.69 -17.82
C TYR A 49 -15.38 14.61 -17.85
N ILE A 50 -16.61 14.95 -17.48
CA ILE A 50 -17.75 14.02 -17.48
C ILE A 50 -18.94 14.62 -18.21
N GLN A 51 -19.90 13.78 -18.56
CA GLN A 51 -21.19 14.15 -19.11
C GLN A 51 -22.29 13.53 -18.25
N ILE A 52 -23.22 14.35 -17.78
CA ILE A 52 -24.36 13.91 -16.97
C ILE A 52 -25.62 14.01 -17.83
N THR A 53 -26.19 12.86 -18.15
CA THR A 53 -27.46 12.76 -18.88
C THR A 53 -28.58 12.41 -17.91
N LYS A 54 -29.71 13.13 -18.01
CA LYS A 54 -30.89 12.89 -17.18
C LYS A 54 -31.93 12.17 -18.02
N ASN A 55 -32.36 10.99 -17.58
CA ASN A 55 -33.51 10.32 -18.17
C ASN A 55 -34.77 10.73 -17.41
N ILE A 56 -35.72 11.35 -18.10
CA ILE A 56 -36.95 11.93 -17.54
C ILE A 56 -38.14 10.95 -17.70
N ILE A 57 -37.94 9.81 -18.36
CA ILE A 57 -39.00 8.80 -18.48
C ILE A 57 -39.03 7.97 -17.18
N GLY A 58 -39.96 8.32 -16.29
CA GLY A 58 -40.10 7.69 -14.97
C GLY A 58 -39.28 8.39 -13.87
N PRO A 59 -38.79 7.68 -12.85
CA PRO A 59 -37.91 8.25 -11.85
C PRO A 59 -36.69 8.90 -12.51
N ILE A 60 -36.30 10.09 -12.06
CA ILE A 60 -35.16 10.81 -12.63
C ILE A 60 -33.88 10.00 -12.38
N ILE A 61 -33.31 9.45 -13.44
CA ILE A 61 -32.04 8.70 -13.37
C ILE A 61 -30.94 9.56 -13.96
N TYR A 62 -29.92 9.82 -13.14
CA TYR A 62 -28.69 10.49 -13.54
C TYR A 62 -27.70 9.45 -14.05
N ASN A 63 -27.30 9.63 -15.30
CA ASN A 63 -26.41 8.72 -16.00
C ASN A 63 -25.12 9.45 -16.35
N ILE A 64 -24.02 9.00 -15.76
CA ILE A 64 -22.76 9.73 -15.70
C ILE A 64 -21.73 8.96 -16.53
N THR A 65 -21.14 9.63 -17.51
CA THR A 65 -20.16 9.04 -18.45
C THR A 65 -18.95 9.95 -18.59
N LEU A 66 -17.82 9.39 -19.05
CA LEU A 66 -16.64 10.20 -19.37
C LEU A 66 -16.82 10.89 -20.72
N SER A 67 -16.46 12.18 -20.77
CA SER A 67 -16.25 12.89 -22.04
C SER A 67 -14.97 12.40 -22.72
N GLU A 68 -14.71 12.83 -23.96
CA GLU A 68 -13.43 12.54 -24.64
C GLU A 68 -12.22 13.06 -23.84
N LYS A 69 -12.30 14.29 -23.31
CA LYS A 69 -11.28 14.87 -22.43
C LYS A 69 -11.09 14.01 -21.18
N GLY A 70 -12.19 13.59 -20.55
CA GLY A 70 -12.18 12.72 -19.38
C GLY A 70 -11.55 11.36 -19.65
N LYS A 71 -11.82 10.75 -20.82
CA LYS A 71 -11.23 9.48 -21.24
C LYS A 71 -9.71 9.60 -21.39
N MET A 72 -9.22 10.66 -22.01
CA MET A 72 -7.77 10.89 -22.15
C MET A 72 -7.08 11.01 -20.79
N VAL A 73 -7.65 11.78 -19.87
CA VAL A 73 -7.11 11.95 -18.52
C VAL A 73 -7.18 10.65 -17.73
N ALA A 74 -8.33 9.96 -17.74
CA ALA A 74 -8.50 8.69 -17.04
C ALA A 74 -7.55 7.61 -17.58
N LEU A 75 -7.30 7.57 -18.89
CA LEU A 75 -6.31 6.68 -19.49
C LEU A 75 -4.88 7.02 -19.01
N GLY A 76 -4.54 8.31 -18.93
CA GLY A 76 -3.28 8.77 -18.36
C GLY A 76 -3.13 8.33 -16.90
N LEU A 77 -4.16 8.52 -16.09
CA LEU A 77 -4.21 8.08 -14.69
C LEU A 77 -4.07 6.56 -14.58
N MET A 78 -4.75 5.77 -15.41
CA MET A 78 -4.62 4.31 -15.42
C MET A 78 -3.20 3.86 -15.78
N LYS A 79 -2.56 4.52 -16.76
CA LYS A 79 -1.18 4.22 -17.14
C LYS A 79 -0.24 4.53 -15.99
N ILE A 80 -0.41 5.68 -15.33
CA ILE A 80 0.39 6.05 -14.16
C ILE A 80 0.15 5.04 -13.03
N ASP A 81 -1.10 4.72 -12.67
CA ASP A 81 -1.41 3.72 -11.65
C ASP A 81 -0.79 2.36 -11.96
N ASN A 82 -0.83 1.91 -13.22
CA ASN A 82 -0.21 0.66 -13.64
C ASN A 82 1.31 0.72 -13.62
N LEU A 83 1.90 1.85 -14.01
CA LEU A 83 3.35 2.07 -13.90
C LEU A 83 3.78 2.13 -12.45
N THR A 84 3.04 2.82 -11.59
CA THR A 84 3.28 2.87 -10.15
C THR A 84 3.13 1.49 -9.56
N LYS A 85 2.08 0.72 -9.90
CA LYS A 85 1.95 -0.68 -9.47
C LYS A 85 3.10 -1.55 -9.98
N ASN A 86 3.51 -1.40 -11.24
CA ASN A 86 4.63 -2.14 -11.80
C ASN A 86 5.98 -1.69 -11.21
N LEU A 87 6.14 -0.43 -10.79
CA LEU A 87 7.34 0.10 -10.13
C LEU A 87 7.35 -0.30 -8.67
N VAL A 88 6.20 -0.32 -8.03
CA VAL A 88 5.96 -0.88 -6.71
C VAL A 88 6.27 -2.38 -6.75
N GLU A 89 5.73 -3.14 -7.69
CA GLU A 89 6.05 -4.56 -7.95
C GLU A 89 7.52 -4.78 -8.37
N LYS A 90 8.12 -3.92 -9.20
CA LYS A 90 9.54 -4.04 -9.58
C LYS A 90 10.49 -3.60 -8.45
N SER A 91 10.12 -2.62 -7.64
CA SER A 91 10.85 -2.27 -6.42
C SER A 91 10.67 -3.34 -5.35
N TYR A 92 9.56 -4.07 -5.33
CA TYR A 92 9.38 -5.28 -4.52
C TYR A 92 10.20 -6.47 -5.06
N LEU A 93 10.30 -6.64 -6.38
CA LEU A 93 11.08 -7.72 -7.00
C LEU A 93 12.60 -7.46 -6.96
N GLN A 94 13.04 -6.20 -6.94
CA GLN A 94 14.45 -5.85 -6.82
C GLN A 94 14.90 -5.61 -5.36
N ASN A 95 13.98 -5.38 -4.40
CA ASN A 95 14.32 -5.24 -2.98
C ASN A 95 13.79 -6.33 -2.04
N ASN A 96 13.04 -7.36 -2.48
CA ASN A 96 12.62 -8.44 -1.58
C ASN A 96 12.34 -9.77 -2.32
N LYS A 97 13.32 -10.68 -2.28
CA LYS A 97 13.00 -12.06 -1.88
C LYS A 97 12.64 -12.02 -0.39
N ASN A 98 11.39 -11.72 -0.07
CA ASN A 98 10.81 -12.09 1.22
C ASN A 98 9.31 -12.38 1.02
N PRO A 99 8.86 -13.63 1.20
CA PRO A 99 7.43 -13.93 1.27
C PRO A 99 6.89 -13.43 2.62
N TYR A 100 5.59 -13.26 2.73
CA TYR A 100 4.82 -12.86 3.92
C TYR A 100 4.54 -11.36 4.07
N SER A 101 3.38 -10.94 3.57
CA SER A 101 2.56 -9.94 4.26
C SER A 101 1.12 -10.43 4.39
N PHE A 102 0.42 -9.83 5.36
CA PHE A 102 -0.98 -9.96 5.78
C PHE A 102 -1.26 -10.94 6.93
N ASP A 103 -1.24 -10.39 8.15
CA ASP A 103 -2.39 -10.43 9.06
C ASP A 103 -2.21 -9.37 10.16
N ASP A 104 -3.29 -8.67 10.52
CA ASP A 104 -3.39 -7.63 11.58
C ASP A 104 -3.14 -8.17 13.01
N GLN A 105 -2.47 -9.31 13.13
CA GLN A 105 -2.09 -9.99 14.37
C GLN A 105 -0.59 -10.34 14.42
N LYS A 106 0.19 -10.03 13.37
CA LYS A 106 1.60 -10.42 13.32
C LYS A 106 2.46 -9.48 14.17
N LEU A 107 2.88 -9.98 15.33
CA LEU A 107 3.75 -9.33 16.30
C LEU A 107 5.17 -9.04 15.76
N ILE A 108 5.51 -9.34 14.50
CA ILE A 108 6.87 -9.31 13.98
C ILE A 108 6.93 -8.72 12.56
N ASN A 109 7.78 -7.72 12.35
CA ASN A 109 8.16 -7.19 11.03
C ASN A 109 9.67 -7.33 10.81
N ILE A 110 10.08 -7.97 9.70
CA ILE A 110 11.50 -8.22 9.39
C ILE A 110 11.92 -7.32 8.22
N TYR A 111 13.02 -6.58 8.42
CA TYR A 111 13.65 -5.73 7.41
C TYR A 111 15.13 -6.13 7.23
N PRO A 112 15.79 -5.72 6.14
CA PRO A 112 17.17 -6.15 5.84
C PRO A 112 18.20 -5.93 6.95
N LYS A 113 18.04 -4.89 7.78
CA LYS A 113 18.98 -4.55 8.87
C LYS A 113 18.34 -4.52 10.25
N GLN A 114 17.04 -4.73 10.34
CA GLN A 114 16.29 -4.54 11.58
C GLN A 114 15.07 -5.46 11.64
N ILE A 115 14.69 -5.88 12.84
CA ILE A 115 13.50 -6.67 13.13
C ILE A 115 12.70 -5.89 14.18
N LEU A 116 11.41 -5.70 13.95
CA LEU A 116 10.49 -5.12 14.93
C LEU A 116 9.66 -6.24 15.53
N ILE A 117 9.62 -6.34 16.85
CA ILE A 117 8.79 -7.29 17.59
C ILE A 117 7.88 -6.51 18.53
N SER A 118 6.59 -6.82 18.57
CA SER A 118 5.65 -6.25 19.52
C SER A 118 5.77 -6.97 20.86
N ASP A 119 6.07 -6.20 21.91
CA ASP A 119 6.01 -6.67 23.30
C ASP A 119 4.62 -6.37 23.87
N MET A 120 3.95 -7.41 24.37
CA MET A 120 2.60 -7.35 24.96
C MET A 120 2.62 -7.20 26.49
N GLU A 121 3.78 -7.20 27.14
CA GLU A 121 3.85 -7.06 28.61
C GLU A 121 3.51 -5.66 29.12
N ILE A 122 3.54 -4.65 28.25
CA ILE A 122 3.14 -3.29 28.60
C ILE A 122 1.73 -3.13 28.03
N SER A 123 0.81 -2.61 28.84
CA SER A 123 -0.59 -2.34 28.51
C SER A 123 -0.82 -1.54 27.21
N ASP A 124 0.26 -1.02 26.62
CA ASP A 124 0.35 -0.49 25.27
C ASP A 124 1.28 -1.37 24.42
N LEU A 125 0.79 -1.89 23.29
CA LEU A 125 1.59 -2.62 22.29
C LEU A 125 2.81 -1.79 21.91
N LYS A 126 3.99 -2.16 22.41
CA LYS A 126 5.23 -1.46 22.13
C LYS A 126 6.08 -2.25 21.15
N ALA A 127 6.39 -1.64 20.01
CA ALA A 127 7.32 -2.22 19.05
C ALA A 127 8.77 -2.06 19.56
N ILE A 128 9.46 -3.19 19.73
CA ILE A 128 10.87 -3.29 20.10
C ILE A 128 11.69 -3.54 18.83
N SER A 129 12.69 -2.70 18.60
CA SER A 129 13.61 -2.86 17.48
C SER A 129 14.85 -3.66 17.86
N LEU A 130 15.13 -4.68 17.05
CA LEU A 130 16.33 -5.49 17.08
C LEU A 130 17.14 -5.21 15.82
N ASN A 131 18.41 -4.85 15.95
CA ASN A 131 19.31 -4.69 14.81
C ASN A 131 19.96 -6.01 14.46
N ILE A 132 20.18 -6.24 13.17
CA ILE A 132 20.94 -7.39 12.66
C ILE A 132 22.38 -6.93 12.47
N ILE A 133 23.30 -7.60 13.17
CA ILE A 133 24.73 -7.29 13.15
C ILE A 133 25.46 -8.54 12.66
N THR A 134 26.35 -8.39 11.70
CA THR A 134 27.24 -9.47 11.25
C THR A 134 28.61 -9.22 11.85
N ASP A 135 29.22 -10.23 12.46
CA ASP A 135 30.60 -10.12 12.95
C ASP A 135 31.64 -10.41 11.85
N GLU A 136 32.92 -10.27 12.19
CA GLU A 136 34.06 -10.49 11.28
C GLU A 136 34.11 -11.93 10.75
N ASP A 137 33.58 -12.89 11.51
CA ASP A 137 33.50 -14.30 11.14
C ASP A 137 32.23 -14.62 10.29
N GLY A 138 31.42 -13.61 9.98
CA GLY A 138 30.20 -13.76 9.18
C GLY A 138 28.99 -14.31 9.95
N PHE A 139 29.05 -14.40 11.28
CA PHE A 139 27.91 -14.79 12.10
C PHE A 139 26.95 -13.64 12.29
N ILE A 140 25.68 -13.92 12.03
CA ILE A 140 24.58 -12.98 12.22
C ILE A 140 24.12 -13.02 13.67
N LYS A 141 24.14 -11.86 14.33
CA LYS A 141 23.72 -11.60 15.70
C LYS A 141 22.56 -10.60 15.71
N LEU A 142 21.70 -10.72 16.72
CA LEU A 142 20.62 -9.77 16.97
C LEU A 142 20.97 -8.91 18.19
N TYR A 143 20.77 -7.60 18.06
CA TYR A 143 21.00 -6.63 19.13
C TYR A 143 19.72 -5.88 19.46
N CYS A 144 19.25 -5.98 20.70
CA CYS A 144 18.07 -5.24 21.15
C CYS A 144 18.41 -3.79 21.48
N ASN A 145 17.76 -2.84 20.81
CA ASN A 145 17.93 -1.42 21.11
C ASN A 145 17.28 -1.02 22.43
N HIS A 146 16.25 -1.76 22.88
CA HIS A 146 15.54 -1.46 24.12
C HIS A 146 16.39 -1.80 25.36
N ASP A 147 16.88 -3.05 25.45
CA ASP A 147 17.69 -3.52 26.59
C ASP A 147 19.19 -3.30 26.38
N LYS A 148 19.59 -2.76 25.22
CA LYS A 148 20.99 -2.56 24.81
C LYS A 148 21.84 -3.83 24.92
N SER A 149 21.25 -4.98 24.62
CA SER A 149 21.83 -6.30 24.88
C SER A 149 21.58 -7.28 23.74
N MET A 150 22.52 -8.21 23.54
CA MET A 150 22.39 -9.36 22.63
C MET A 150 21.83 -10.61 23.33
N LYS A 151 21.61 -10.55 24.65
CA LYS A 151 21.20 -11.70 25.49
C LYS A 151 19.92 -11.42 26.30
N CYS A 152 19.10 -10.46 25.86
CA CYS A 152 17.85 -10.17 26.54
C CYS A 152 16.73 -11.13 26.10
N LYS A 153 15.61 -11.11 26.85
CA LYS A 153 14.41 -11.90 26.53
C LYS A 153 13.89 -11.65 25.11
N HIS A 154 13.98 -10.42 24.60
CA HIS A 154 13.52 -10.07 23.25
C HIS A 154 14.37 -10.71 22.15
N VAL A 155 15.69 -10.77 22.35
CA VAL A 155 16.59 -11.46 21.40
C VAL A 155 16.37 -12.97 21.45
N LEU A 156 16.22 -13.55 22.64
CA LEU A 156 15.92 -14.98 22.78
C LEU A 156 14.57 -15.34 22.15
N PHE A 157 13.55 -14.52 22.39
CA PHE A 157 12.24 -14.65 21.77
C PHE A 157 12.34 -14.52 20.24
N ALA A 158 13.06 -13.52 19.73
CA ALA A 158 13.31 -13.36 18.30
C ALA A 158 13.91 -14.62 17.67
N TRP A 159 14.91 -15.20 18.33
CA TRP A 159 15.53 -16.44 17.86
C TRP A 159 14.62 -17.66 17.94
N SER A 160 13.58 -17.64 18.78
CA SER A 160 12.60 -18.73 18.82
C SER A 160 11.62 -18.73 17.63
N LEU A 161 11.59 -17.65 16.84
CA LEU A 161 10.65 -17.49 15.74
C LEU A 161 11.22 -18.05 14.43
N ASN A 162 10.49 -18.98 13.83
CA ASN A 162 10.89 -19.65 12.58
C ASN A 162 11.11 -18.65 11.43
N GLU A 163 10.32 -17.59 11.34
CA GLU A 163 10.47 -16.57 10.29
C GLU A 163 11.82 -15.84 10.39
N ILE A 164 12.27 -15.56 11.61
CA ILE A 164 13.55 -14.89 11.85
C ILE A 164 14.70 -15.85 11.56
N GLN A 165 14.60 -17.10 12.01
CA GLN A 165 15.60 -18.13 11.70
C GLN A 165 15.76 -18.33 10.18
N ASN A 166 14.65 -18.48 9.46
CA ASN A 166 14.64 -18.65 8.01
C ASN A 166 15.24 -17.43 7.30
N PHE A 167 14.88 -16.22 7.74
CA PHE A 167 15.43 -14.98 7.17
C PHE A 167 16.94 -14.90 7.36
N ILE A 168 17.44 -15.19 8.56
CA ILE A 168 18.87 -15.14 8.88
C ILE A 168 19.63 -16.21 8.06
N GLN A 169 19.08 -17.40 7.91
CA GLN A 169 19.68 -18.46 7.10
C GLN A 169 19.78 -18.05 5.62
N LEU A 170 18.75 -17.40 5.07
CA LEU A 170 18.79 -16.87 3.71
C LEU A 170 19.84 -15.77 3.53
N GLN A 171 19.97 -14.86 4.51
CA GLN A 171 21.00 -13.82 4.49
C GLN A 171 22.41 -14.43 4.49
N TYR A 172 22.63 -15.43 5.34
CA TYR A 172 23.90 -16.15 5.41
C TYR A 172 24.24 -16.90 4.10
N CYS A 173 23.26 -17.55 3.48
CA CYS A 173 23.46 -18.20 2.19
C CYS A 173 23.80 -17.19 1.08
N ASN A 174 23.14 -16.03 1.07
CA ASN A 174 23.40 -14.99 0.07
C ASN A 174 24.77 -14.34 0.24
N SER A 175 25.25 -14.12 1.47
CA SER A 175 26.57 -13.53 1.71
C SER A 175 27.69 -14.46 1.25
N LYS A 176 27.59 -15.77 1.52
CA LYS A 176 28.58 -16.76 1.06
C LYS A 176 28.65 -16.91 -0.46
N LEU A 177 27.53 -16.74 -1.16
CA LEU A 177 27.52 -16.82 -2.62
C LEU A 177 28.25 -15.64 -3.29
N GLN A 178 28.31 -14.47 -2.63
CA GLN A 178 28.99 -13.29 -3.14
C GLN A 178 30.51 -13.32 -2.92
N GLU A 179 31.01 -14.12 -1.99
CA GLU A 179 32.46 -14.29 -1.74
C GLU A 179 33.13 -15.26 -2.71
N HIS A 180 32.37 -16.07 -3.45
CA HIS A 180 32.87 -17.08 -4.39
C HIS A 180 32.63 -16.76 -5.87
N SER A 181 32.11 -15.56 -6.17
CA SER A 181 31.85 -15.04 -7.53
C SER A 181 32.77 -13.88 -7.85
#